data_AF-A0A2S1KSC4-F1
#
_entry.id   AF-A0A2S1KSC4-F1
#
_cell.length_a   1.000
_cell.length_b   1.000
_cell.length_c   1.000
_cell.angle_alpha   90.00
_cell.angle_beta   90.00
_cell.angle_gamma   90.00
#
_symmetry.space_group_name_H-M   'P 1'
#
loop_
_entity.id
_entity.type
_entity.pdbx_description
1 polymer ?
#
loop_
_entity_poly.entity_id
_entity_poly.type
_entity_poly.pdbx_seq_one_letter_code
_entity_poly.pdbx_strand_id
1 'polypeptide(L)'
;MGKPIIHKTSYSIDGISDLNALTGDQRKYLLEYPTVYVLNSNKKKKSDSKYDVYVGEANSITHRTKQHLQAKENDKVNQIKAANMYVIGDEFFNKSMTLDIENRLIDHFMGNDSILSLNGRGNEQGSYYDSSVTQEVFEDLWNQLHEDNPGLVPPLSVIAASVVFKASPFKTLSTEQRDAKNKILESVVDKIKSNQTGQLILVSGGAGTGKTVLLSTLFYELTSKSFAKATGLGEGLNSYLLVNHDQQVTVYEQVAKKTWHWSGP
;
A
#
# COMPACT_ATOMS: atom_id res chain seq x y z
N MET A 1 17.46 -16.93 12.34
CA MET A 1 17.53 -15.81 11.38
C MET A 1 17.82 -14.54 12.17
N GLY A 2 18.54 -13.57 11.61
CA GLY A 2 18.58 -12.23 12.18
C GLY A 2 17.18 -11.59 12.09
N LYS A 3 16.82 -10.73 13.05
CA LYS A 3 15.60 -9.91 12.93
C LYS A 3 15.85 -8.74 11.96
N PRO A 4 14.82 -8.26 11.25
CA PRO A 4 14.95 -7.05 10.45
C PRO A 4 15.36 -5.87 11.33
N ILE A 5 16.25 -5.03 10.79
CA ILE A 5 16.75 -3.83 11.44
C ILE A 5 15.80 -2.67 11.12
N ILE A 6 15.31 -2.01 12.16
CA ILE A 6 14.49 -0.80 12.03
C ILE A 6 15.23 0.38 12.66
N HIS A 7 15.50 1.41 11.87
CA HIS A 7 16.07 2.67 12.33
C HIS A 7 15.05 3.79 12.20
N LYS A 8 14.72 4.43 13.32
CA LYS A 8 13.78 5.55 13.37
C LYS A 8 14.53 6.87 13.29
N THR A 9 14.21 7.68 12.30
CA THR A 9 14.83 8.98 12.06
C THR A 9 13.79 10.00 11.57
N SER A 10 14.20 11.23 11.27
CA SER A 10 13.33 12.25 10.70
C SER A 10 13.36 12.25 9.17
N TYR A 11 12.22 12.53 8.52
CA TYR A 11 12.18 12.81 7.08
C TYR A 11 12.76 14.19 6.79
N SER A 12 14.10 14.29 6.70
CA SER A 12 14.84 15.54 6.53
C SER A 12 16.29 15.29 6.08
N ILE A 13 17.03 16.37 5.80
CA ILE A 13 18.49 16.29 5.56
C ILE A 13 19.24 15.82 6.81
N ASP A 14 18.78 16.18 8.01
CA ASP A 14 19.37 15.72 9.26
C ASP A 14 19.17 14.21 9.45
N GLY A 15 18.00 13.68 9.08
CA GLY A 15 17.77 12.25 9.11
C GLY A 15 18.63 11.47 8.12
N ILE A 16 18.98 12.07 6.97
CA ILE A 16 19.98 11.50 6.06
C ILE A 16 21.37 11.48 6.72
N SER A 17 21.75 12.54 7.43
CA SER A 17 23.03 12.60 8.15
C SER A 17 23.10 11.55 9.26
N ASP A 18 22.01 11.38 10.02
CA ASP A 18 21.84 10.34 11.03
C ASP A 18 22.00 8.93 10.43
N LEU A 19 21.33 8.64 9.32
CA LEU A 19 21.51 7.38 8.60
C LEU A 19 22.97 7.16 8.15
N ASN A 20 23.63 8.19 7.63
CA ASN A 20 25.02 8.07 7.15
C ASN A 20 26.03 7.83 8.28
N ALA A 21 25.69 8.18 9.53
CA ALA A 21 26.52 7.95 10.71
C ALA A 21 26.44 6.50 11.22
N LEU A 22 25.50 5.69 10.72
CA LEU A 22 25.38 4.28 11.08
C LEU A 22 26.65 3.50 10.70
N THR A 23 26.93 2.45 11.48
CA THR A 23 28.07 1.54 11.29
C THR A 23 27.63 0.07 11.40
N GLY A 24 28.53 -0.87 11.07
CA GLY A 24 28.26 -2.31 11.17
C GLY A 24 27.07 -2.76 10.31
N ASP A 25 26.31 -3.74 10.83
CA ASP A 25 25.17 -4.33 10.12
C ASP A 25 24.04 -3.32 9.84
N GLN A 26 23.84 -2.33 10.72
CA GLN A 26 22.86 -1.27 10.48
C GLN A 26 23.21 -0.48 9.21
N ARG A 27 24.47 -0.08 9.05
CA ARG A 27 24.93 0.60 7.84
C ARG A 27 24.74 -0.27 6.61
N LYS A 28 25.22 -1.52 6.70
CA LYS A 28 25.19 -2.48 5.60
C LYS A 28 23.76 -2.67 5.09
N TYR A 29 22.83 -3.05 5.95
CA TYR A 29 21.48 -3.41 5.51
C TYR A 29 20.54 -2.21 5.29
N LEU A 30 20.83 -1.03 5.85
CA LEU A 30 19.99 0.17 5.64
C LEU A 30 20.48 1.10 4.51
N LEU A 31 21.77 1.06 4.15
CA LEU A 31 22.33 1.96 3.13
C LEU A 31 22.87 1.28 1.88
N GLU A 32 23.27 0.01 1.97
CA GLU A 32 23.89 -0.72 0.87
C GLU A 32 22.93 -1.74 0.21
N TYR A 33 21.84 -2.07 0.90
CA TYR A 33 20.78 -2.97 0.42
C TYR A 33 19.52 -2.16 0.07
N PRO A 34 18.62 -2.70 -0.79
CA PRO A 34 17.27 -2.17 -0.90
C PRO A 34 16.58 -2.14 0.46
N THR A 35 15.78 -1.10 0.70
CA THR A 35 15.09 -0.88 1.97
C THR A 35 13.61 -0.63 1.76
N VAL A 36 12.84 -0.80 2.83
CA VAL A 36 11.46 -0.32 2.92
C VAL A 36 11.42 0.78 3.97
N TYR A 37 10.57 1.78 3.79
CA TYR A 37 10.42 2.86 4.77
C TYR A 37 8.95 3.20 5.00
N VAL A 38 8.66 3.61 6.23
CA VAL A 38 7.34 4.05 6.68
C VAL A 38 7.45 5.47 7.22
N LEU A 39 6.71 6.39 6.64
CA LEU A 39 6.52 7.75 7.14
C LEU A 39 5.17 7.84 7.83
N ASN A 40 5.10 8.52 8.97
CA ASN A 40 3.82 8.82 9.60
C ASN A 40 3.78 10.23 10.18
N SER A 41 2.60 10.85 10.12
CA SER A 41 2.35 12.11 10.81
C SER A 41 2.23 11.93 12.33
N ASN A 42 2.33 13.04 13.07
CA ASN A 42 1.90 13.07 14.48
C ASN A 42 0.39 12.82 14.59
N LYS A 43 -0.08 12.26 15.72
CA LYS A 43 -1.52 12.10 16.00
C LYS A 43 -2.23 13.45 15.83
N LYS A 44 -3.26 13.51 14.97
CA LYS A 44 -4.10 14.70 14.84
C LYS A 44 -4.98 14.84 16.10
N LYS A 45 -5.01 16.04 16.70
CA LYS A 45 -5.68 16.33 17.99
C LYS A 45 -7.22 16.38 17.96
N LYS A 46 -7.90 16.02 16.86
CA LYS A 46 -9.38 16.08 16.80
C LYS A 46 -10.00 14.68 16.79
N SER A 47 -10.46 14.28 17.98
CA SER A 47 -11.35 13.17 18.40
C SER A 47 -11.07 11.74 17.94
N ASP A 48 -10.37 11.50 16.84
CA ASP A 48 -9.85 10.18 16.48
C ASP A 48 -8.33 10.29 16.32
N SER A 49 -7.56 9.47 17.04
CA SER A 49 -6.09 9.42 16.93
C SER A 49 -5.67 8.81 15.59
N LYS A 50 -5.88 9.54 14.48
CA LYS A 50 -5.58 9.05 13.13
C LYS A 50 -4.27 9.59 12.59
N TYR A 51 -3.61 8.75 11.79
CA TYR A 51 -2.31 8.98 11.15
C TYR A 51 -2.45 9.10 9.63
N ASP A 52 -1.67 9.98 9.03
CA ASP A 52 -1.35 9.89 7.60
C ASP A 52 -0.08 9.04 7.48
N VAL A 53 -0.10 8.03 6.62
CA VAL A 53 1.01 7.09 6.46
C VAL A 53 1.43 7.02 5.00
N TYR A 54 2.74 6.89 4.79
CA TYR A 54 3.30 6.52 3.50
C TYR A 54 4.27 5.37 3.68
N VAL A 55 4.15 4.38 2.81
CA VAL A 55 5.05 3.24 2.72
C VAL A 55 5.69 3.29 1.34
N GLY A 56 7.01 3.14 1.29
CA GLY A 56 7.74 3.04 0.04
C GLY A 56 8.93 2.10 0.15
N GLU A 57 9.41 1.62 -0.99
CA GLU A 57 10.72 0.97 -1.10
C GLU A 57 11.75 1.89 -1.76
N ALA A 58 13.03 1.64 -1.48
CA ALA A 58 14.13 2.36 -2.10
C ALA A 58 15.36 1.47 -2.29
N ASN A 59 15.97 1.51 -3.49
CA ASN A 59 17.32 0.97 -3.70
C ASN A 59 18.39 1.74 -2.91
N SER A 60 18.15 3.02 -2.64
CA SER A 60 18.98 3.87 -1.79
C SER A 60 18.09 4.84 -1.04
N ILE A 61 17.94 4.63 0.27
CA ILE A 61 17.05 5.44 1.10
C ILE A 61 17.48 6.91 1.14
N THR A 62 18.79 7.18 1.16
CA THR A 62 19.31 8.55 1.23
C THR A 62 19.05 9.31 -0.07
N HIS A 63 19.24 8.66 -1.23
CA HIS A 63 18.93 9.27 -2.52
C HIS A 63 17.42 9.48 -2.68
N ARG A 64 16.60 8.47 -2.33
CA ARG A 64 15.14 8.55 -2.41
C ARG A 64 14.57 9.66 -1.52
N THR A 65 15.09 9.79 -0.30
CA THR A 65 14.70 10.86 0.63
C THR A 65 15.06 12.23 0.04
N LYS A 66 16.28 12.41 -0.50
CA LYS A 66 16.66 13.66 -1.17
C LYS A 66 15.77 13.99 -2.36
N GLN A 67 15.43 13.00 -3.18
CA GLN A 67 14.54 13.18 -4.34
C GLN A 67 13.18 13.71 -3.92
N HIS A 68 12.55 13.12 -2.90
CA HIS A 68 11.27 13.62 -2.41
C HIS A 68 11.39 15.02 -1.79
N LEU A 69 12.44 15.30 -1.01
CA LEU A 69 12.68 16.63 -0.44
C LEU A 69 12.90 17.73 -1.50
N GLN A 70 13.46 17.37 -2.65
CA GLN A 70 13.70 18.29 -3.77
C GLN A 70 12.54 18.36 -4.77
N ALA A 71 11.60 17.42 -4.69
CA ALA A 71 10.42 17.42 -5.54
C ALA A 71 9.52 18.62 -5.21
N LYS A 72 8.71 19.03 -6.18
CA LYS A 72 7.75 20.14 -6.03
C LYS A 72 6.81 19.89 -4.84
N GLU A 73 6.19 20.94 -4.29
CA GLU A 73 5.25 20.85 -3.15
C GLU A 73 4.11 19.84 -3.36
N ASN A 74 3.80 19.49 -4.60
CA ASN A 74 2.78 18.49 -4.93
C ASN A 74 3.26 17.04 -4.81
N ASP A 75 4.53 16.78 -4.47
CA ASP A 75 4.97 15.43 -4.11
C ASP A 75 4.15 14.96 -2.91
N LYS A 76 3.50 13.81 -3.09
CA LYS A 76 2.53 13.30 -2.14
C LYS A 76 3.16 12.89 -0.81
N VAL A 77 4.46 12.57 -0.81
CA VAL A 77 5.22 12.33 0.43
C VAL A 77 5.34 13.62 1.24
N ASN A 78 5.61 14.74 0.57
CA ASN A 78 5.78 16.05 1.23
C ASN A 78 4.47 16.60 1.83
N GLN A 79 3.31 16.08 1.40
CA GLN A 79 2.01 16.43 2.00
C GLN A 79 1.83 15.80 3.39
N ILE A 80 2.58 14.74 3.69
CA ILE A 80 2.61 14.16 5.02
C ILE A 80 3.53 15.03 5.86
N LYS A 81 2.94 15.70 6.86
CA LYS A 81 3.71 16.37 7.92
C LYS A 81 4.34 15.31 8.82
N ALA A 82 5.30 14.59 8.25
CA ALA A 82 5.90 13.39 8.81
C ALA A 82 6.66 13.75 10.09
N ALA A 83 6.30 13.07 11.17
CA ALA A 83 6.98 13.18 12.45
C ALA A 83 8.09 12.13 12.56
N ASN A 84 7.91 10.97 11.95
CA ASN A 84 8.87 9.88 11.99
C ASN A 84 9.02 9.25 10.60
N MET A 85 10.23 8.76 10.35
CA MET A 85 10.60 7.87 9.26
C MET A 85 11.23 6.62 9.85
N TYR A 86 10.59 5.48 9.69
CA TYR A 86 11.17 4.17 9.97
C TYR A 86 11.84 3.68 8.70
N VAL A 87 13.16 3.46 8.73
CA VAL A 87 13.91 2.81 7.65
C VAL A 87 14.15 1.38 8.07
N ILE A 88 13.77 0.45 7.21
CA ILE A 88 13.77 -0.99 7.48
C ILE A 88 14.74 -1.64 6.50
N GLY A 89 15.63 -2.46 7.04
CA GLY A 89 16.60 -3.26 6.29
C GLY A 89 16.69 -4.67 6.85
N ASP A 90 17.08 -5.61 6.00
CA ASP A 90 17.22 -7.02 6.37
C ASP A 90 18.25 -7.68 5.45
N GLU A 91 18.89 -8.76 5.91
CA GLU A 91 19.90 -9.47 5.13
C GLU A 91 19.35 -10.13 3.85
N PHE A 92 18.05 -10.46 3.82
CA PHE A 92 17.37 -11.05 2.68
C PHE A 92 16.81 -10.02 1.69
N PHE A 93 16.87 -8.73 2.02
CA PHE A 93 16.29 -7.69 1.19
C PHE A 93 16.95 -7.60 -0.17
N ASN A 94 16.16 -7.94 -1.17
CA ASN A 94 16.39 -7.70 -2.59
C ASN A 94 15.16 -6.97 -3.15
N LYS A 95 15.23 -6.52 -4.40
CA LYS A 95 14.16 -5.73 -5.00
C LYS A 95 12.78 -6.39 -4.97
N SER A 96 12.72 -7.70 -5.16
CA SER A 96 11.46 -8.44 -5.14
C SER A 96 10.90 -8.53 -3.73
N MET A 97 11.76 -8.77 -2.74
CA MET A 97 11.35 -8.89 -1.35
C MET A 97 10.92 -7.55 -0.76
N THR A 98 11.62 -6.45 -1.03
CA THR A 98 11.21 -5.13 -0.53
C THR A 98 9.88 -4.67 -1.12
N LEU A 99 9.61 -5.00 -2.38
CA LEU A 99 8.31 -4.74 -3.01
C LEU A 99 7.19 -5.58 -2.36
N ASP A 100 7.45 -6.84 -2.00
CA ASP A 100 6.48 -7.65 -1.26
C ASP A 100 6.23 -7.08 0.14
N ILE A 101 7.28 -6.75 0.89
CA ILE A 101 7.16 -6.14 2.22
C ILE A 101 6.42 -4.79 2.17
N GLU A 102 6.71 -3.92 1.20
CA GLU A 102 5.96 -2.68 0.96
C GLU A 102 4.47 -2.99 0.73
N ASN A 103 4.16 -3.94 -0.16
CA ASN A 103 2.79 -4.34 -0.49
C ASN A 103 2.03 -4.92 0.71
N ARG A 104 2.71 -5.70 1.56
CA ARG A 104 2.16 -6.23 2.82
C ARG A 104 1.90 -5.11 3.81
N LEU A 105 2.85 -4.18 3.99
CA LEU A 105 2.67 -3.03 4.88
C LEU A 105 1.49 -2.16 4.44
N ILE A 106 1.37 -1.84 3.16
CA ILE A 106 0.24 -1.07 2.62
C ILE A 106 -1.08 -1.79 2.89
N ASP A 107 -1.16 -3.11 2.63
CA ASP A 107 -2.37 -3.89 2.89
C ASP A 107 -2.75 -3.90 4.38
N HIS A 108 -1.79 -4.09 5.28
CA HIS A 108 -2.06 -4.11 6.72
C HIS A 108 -2.44 -2.73 7.27
N PHE A 109 -1.80 -1.66 6.81
CA PHE A 109 -2.20 -0.29 7.17
C PHE A 109 -3.59 0.07 6.64
N MET A 110 -3.99 -0.43 5.46
CA MET A 110 -5.35 -0.25 4.95
C MET A 110 -6.40 -0.78 5.94
N GLY A 111 -6.11 -1.93 6.54
CA GLY A 111 -6.94 -2.59 7.53
C GLY A 111 -7.05 -1.89 8.88
N ASN A 112 -6.21 -0.91 9.16
CA ASN A 112 -6.08 -0.28 10.46
C ASN A 112 -6.96 0.98 10.58
N ASP A 113 -7.84 1.02 11.58
CA ASP A 113 -8.77 2.14 11.80
C ASP A 113 -8.10 3.44 12.26
N SER A 114 -6.87 3.34 12.78
CA SER A 114 -6.04 4.50 13.13
C SER A 114 -5.44 5.18 11.89
N ILE A 115 -5.64 4.66 10.67
CA ILE A 115 -5.13 5.27 9.44
C ILE A 115 -6.18 6.16 8.80
N LEU A 116 -5.85 7.44 8.66
CA LEU A 116 -6.66 8.42 7.92
C LEU A 116 -6.43 8.32 6.43
N SER A 117 -5.16 8.30 6.01
CA SER A 117 -4.75 8.24 4.61
C SER A 117 -3.50 7.38 4.44
N LEU A 118 -3.43 6.70 3.30
CA LEU A 118 -2.33 5.82 2.93
C LEU A 118 -2.06 5.95 1.43
N ASN A 119 -0.80 5.82 1.01
CA ASN A 119 -0.52 5.72 -0.41
C ASN A 119 -1.09 4.43 -1.02
N GLY A 120 -1.50 4.53 -2.28
CA GLY A 120 -1.77 3.34 -3.09
C GLY A 120 -0.48 2.63 -3.52
N ARG A 121 -0.62 1.47 -4.17
CA ARG A 121 0.51 0.72 -4.74
C ARG A 121 1.13 1.46 -5.92
N GLY A 122 2.45 1.59 -5.92
CA GLY A 122 3.23 2.09 -7.06
C GLY A 122 3.61 0.95 -7.99
N ASN A 123 2.86 0.75 -9.07
CA ASN A 123 3.05 -0.27 -10.12
C ASN A 123 3.02 -1.73 -9.59
N GLU A 124 1.95 -2.47 -9.91
CA GLU A 124 1.93 -3.93 -9.74
C GLU A 124 3.01 -4.58 -10.64
N GLN A 125 4.20 -4.82 -10.10
CA GLN A 125 5.12 -5.79 -10.67
C GLN A 125 5.18 -7.02 -9.76
N GLY A 126 4.56 -8.09 -10.22
CA GLY A 126 4.87 -9.44 -9.77
C GLY A 126 4.07 -9.91 -8.57
N SER A 127 3.60 -11.15 -8.67
CA SER A 127 3.04 -11.95 -7.58
C SER A 127 3.87 -11.82 -6.30
N TYR A 128 3.18 -11.76 -5.14
CA TYR A 128 3.77 -12.01 -3.83
C TYR A 128 4.76 -13.16 -3.94
N TYR A 129 6.03 -12.89 -3.67
CA TYR A 129 7.01 -13.96 -3.53
C TYR A 129 6.82 -14.51 -2.13
N ASP A 130 5.82 -15.39 -2.01
CA ASP A 130 5.41 -15.99 -0.74
C ASP A 130 6.40 -17.07 -0.35
N SER A 131 7.58 -16.62 0.07
CA SER A 131 8.53 -17.47 0.79
C SER A 131 8.21 -17.40 2.28
N SER A 132 8.37 -18.53 2.98
CA SER A 132 8.25 -18.56 4.44
C SER A 132 9.16 -17.53 5.11
N VAL A 133 10.32 -17.26 4.50
CA VAL A 133 11.26 -16.22 4.93
C VAL A 133 10.65 -14.83 4.86
N THR A 134 9.98 -14.47 3.75
CA THR A 134 9.32 -13.17 3.63
C THR A 134 8.22 -12.99 4.68
N GLN A 135 7.47 -14.05 4.97
CA GLN A 135 6.44 -14.04 6.01
C GLN A 135 7.05 -13.80 7.40
N GLU A 136 8.08 -14.56 7.77
CA GLU A 136 8.77 -14.42 9.06
C GLU A 136 9.34 -13.00 9.22
N VAL A 137 10.04 -12.48 8.20
CA VAL A 137 10.58 -11.11 8.23
C VAL A 137 9.47 -10.08 8.37
N PHE A 138 8.34 -10.25 7.68
CA PHE A 138 7.20 -9.33 7.81
C PHE A 138 6.59 -9.35 9.21
N GLU A 139 6.40 -10.52 9.81
CA GLU A 139 5.84 -10.64 11.16
C GLU A 139 6.76 -10.01 12.22
N ASP A 140 8.06 -10.29 12.15
CA ASP A 140 9.05 -9.69 13.05
C ASP A 140 9.11 -8.16 12.89
N LEU A 141 9.06 -7.67 11.65
CA LEU A 141 9.00 -6.24 11.33
C LEU A 141 7.75 -5.60 11.93
N TRP A 142 6.58 -6.19 11.72
CA TRP A 142 5.31 -5.64 12.19
C TRP A 142 5.27 -5.58 13.72
N ASN A 143 5.76 -6.63 14.39
CA ASN A 143 5.85 -6.68 15.85
C ASN A 143 6.81 -5.63 16.40
N GLN A 144 7.99 -5.43 15.78
CA GLN A 144 8.91 -4.37 16.19
C GLN A 144 8.32 -2.96 16.01
N LEU A 145 7.60 -2.71 14.92
CA LEU A 145 6.88 -1.43 14.73
C LEU A 145 5.75 -1.25 15.75
N HIS A 146 5.04 -2.33 16.12
CA HIS A 146 4.03 -2.34 17.18
C HIS A 146 4.62 -1.98 18.54
N GLU A 147 5.78 -2.53 18.89
CA GLU A 147 6.48 -2.23 20.14
C GLU A 147 6.86 -0.75 20.26
N ASP A 148 7.36 -0.12 19.18
CA ASP A 148 7.70 1.31 19.19
C ASP A 148 6.45 2.22 19.16
N ASN A 149 5.41 1.87 18.41
CA ASN A 149 4.23 2.72 18.22
C ASN A 149 2.93 1.91 18.12
N PRO A 150 2.42 1.39 19.25
CA PRO A 150 1.25 0.52 19.26
C PRO A 150 -0.05 1.23 18.85
N GLY A 151 -0.07 2.57 18.90
CA GLY A 151 -1.19 3.37 18.40
C GLY A 151 -1.23 3.47 16.87
N LEU A 152 -0.06 3.41 16.22
CA LEU A 152 0.04 3.40 14.75
C LEU A 152 -0.05 1.99 14.20
N VAL A 153 0.57 1.01 14.87
CA VAL A 153 0.68 -0.37 14.39
C VAL A 153 0.04 -1.25 15.45
N PRO A 154 -1.20 -1.75 15.27
CA PRO A 154 -1.84 -2.66 16.22
C PRO A 154 -1.34 -4.10 16.03
N PRO A 155 -1.65 -5.04 16.95
CA PRO A 155 -1.32 -6.45 16.75
C PRO A 155 -1.90 -7.03 15.46
N LEU A 156 -1.20 -7.98 14.83
CA LEU A 156 -1.65 -8.63 13.58
C LEU A 156 -3.06 -9.24 13.69
N SER A 157 -3.43 -9.77 14.86
CA SER A 157 -4.76 -10.33 15.11
C SER A 157 -5.89 -9.30 14.97
N VAL A 158 -5.64 -8.05 15.31
CA VAL A 158 -6.59 -6.94 15.14
C VAL A 158 -6.77 -6.64 13.65
N ILE A 159 -5.68 -6.60 12.88
CA ILE A 159 -5.73 -6.41 11.43
C ILE A 159 -6.44 -7.58 10.74
N ALA A 160 -6.14 -8.82 11.13
CA ALA A 160 -6.78 -10.02 10.57
C ALA A 160 -8.30 -10.05 10.80
N ALA A 161 -8.80 -9.43 11.87
CA ALA A 161 -10.23 -9.30 12.14
C ALA A 161 -10.91 -8.22 11.29
N SER A 162 -10.15 -7.22 10.80
CA SER A 162 -10.66 -6.06 10.08
C SER A 162 -11.39 -6.43 8.79
N VAL A 163 -12.61 -5.91 8.64
CA VAL A 163 -13.42 -6.09 7.42
C VAL A 163 -12.82 -5.31 6.26
N VAL A 164 -12.25 -4.12 6.53
CA VAL A 164 -11.54 -3.32 5.53
C VAL A 164 -10.30 -4.04 5.02
N PHE A 165 -9.55 -4.71 5.91
CA PHE A 165 -8.42 -5.56 5.50
C PHE A 165 -8.86 -6.71 4.59
N LYS A 166 -9.93 -7.41 4.98
CA LYS A 166 -10.48 -8.53 4.19
C LYS A 166 -11.03 -8.10 2.84
N ALA A 167 -11.47 -6.86 2.70
CA ALA A 167 -11.99 -6.26 1.47
C ALA A 167 -11.00 -5.31 0.78
N SER A 168 -9.74 -5.31 1.21
CA SER A 168 -8.72 -4.42 0.68
C SER A 168 -8.46 -4.75 -0.81
N PRO A 169 -8.38 -3.74 -1.69
CA PRO A 169 -8.05 -3.94 -3.10
C PRO A 169 -6.62 -4.46 -3.29
N PHE A 170 -5.80 -4.39 -2.23
CA PHE A 170 -4.40 -4.79 -2.19
C PHE A 170 -4.21 -6.26 -1.76
N LYS A 171 -5.29 -6.98 -1.46
CA LYS A 171 -5.18 -8.41 -1.18
C LYS A 171 -4.62 -9.19 -2.38
N THR A 172 -3.80 -10.19 -2.08
CA THR A 172 -3.38 -11.18 -3.08
C THR A 172 -4.60 -11.90 -3.61
N LEU A 173 -4.87 -11.74 -4.91
CA LEU A 173 -5.92 -12.47 -5.59
C LEU A 173 -5.51 -13.94 -5.80
N SER A 174 -6.47 -14.85 -5.69
CA SER A 174 -6.32 -16.23 -6.18
C SER A 174 -6.07 -16.22 -7.69
N THR A 175 -5.61 -17.33 -8.25
CA THR A 175 -5.40 -17.46 -9.70
C THR A 175 -6.69 -17.18 -10.46
N GLU A 176 -7.82 -17.76 -10.02
CA GLU A 176 -9.12 -17.58 -10.65
C GLU A 176 -9.61 -16.13 -10.57
N GLN A 177 -9.39 -15.47 -9.43
CA GLN A 177 -9.74 -14.05 -9.25
C GLN A 177 -8.88 -13.15 -10.14
N ARG A 178 -7.58 -13.44 -10.25
CA ARG A 178 -6.66 -12.71 -11.12
C ARG A 178 -7.05 -12.87 -12.59
N ASP A 179 -7.36 -14.10 -13.00
CA ASP A 179 -7.80 -14.39 -14.37
C ASP A 179 -9.14 -13.69 -14.68
N ALA A 180 -10.08 -13.70 -13.73
CA ALA A 180 -11.32 -12.96 -13.85
C ALA A 180 -11.08 -11.45 -13.94
N LYS A 181 -10.21 -10.89 -13.06
CA LYS A 181 -9.80 -9.47 -13.10
C LYS A 181 -9.32 -9.10 -14.49
N ASN A 182 -8.33 -9.83 -15.01
CA ASN A 182 -7.69 -9.51 -16.28
C ASN A 182 -8.69 -9.57 -17.45
N LYS A 183 -9.51 -10.63 -17.53
CA LYS A 183 -10.56 -10.76 -18.56
C LYS A 183 -11.56 -9.60 -18.54
N ILE A 184 -11.95 -9.16 -17.35
CA ILE A 184 -12.88 -8.03 -17.18
C ILE A 184 -12.21 -6.73 -17.62
N LEU A 185 -10.99 -6.45 -17.15
CA LEU A 185 -10.26 -5.22 -17.50
C LEU A 185 -10.00 -5.12 -19.01
N GLU A 186 -9.54 -6.21 -19.65
CA GLU A 186 -9.34 -6.29 -21.09
C GLU A 186 -10.66 -6.04 -21.84
N SER A 187 -11.74 -6.71 -21.44
CA SER A 187 -13.06 -6.51 -22.04
C SER A 187 -13.51 -5.05 -21.92
N VAL A 188 -13.34 -4.42 -20.76
CA VAL A 188 -13.72 -3.02 -20.56
C VAL A 188 -12.92 -2.10 -21.50
N VAL A 189 -11.60 -2.27 -21.60
CA VAL A 189 -10.75 -1.46 -22.48
C VAL A 189 -11.14 -1.62 -23.94
N ASP A 190 -11.35 -2.84 -24.41
CA ASP A 190 -11.72 -3.13 -25.80
C ASP A 190 -13.05 -2.49 -26.18
N LYS A 191 -14.04 -2.57 -25.28
CA LYS A 191 -15.37 -1.99 -25.49
C LYS A 191 -15.33 -0.47 -25.51
N ILE A 192 -14.56 0.14 -24.62
CA ILE A 192 -14.36 1.60 -24.60
C ILE A 192 -13.67 2.07 -25.89
N LYS A 193 -12.58 1.41 -26.31
CA LYS A 193 -11.86 1.77 -27.55
C LYS A 193 -12.70 1.58 -28.81
N SER A 194 -13.64 0.64 -28.78
CA SER A 194 -14.59 0.38 -29.87
C SER A 194 -15.84 1.28 -29.82
N ASN A 195 -15.90 2.27 -28.91
CA ASN A 195 -17.06 3.13 -28.67
C ASN A 195 -18.37 2.34 -28.43
N GLN A 196 -18.28 1.16 -27.81
CA GLN A 196 -19.43 0.34 -27.46
C GLN A 196 -19.99 0.73 -26.09
N THR A 197 -21.32 0.78 -25.96
CA THR A 197 -22.02 1.11 -24.72
C THR A 197 -23.02 0.02 -24.33
N GLY A 198 -23.57 0.07 -23.12
CA GLY A 198 -24.61 -0.87 -22.66
C GLY A 198 -24.15 -2.32 -22.49
N GLN A 199 -22.86 -2.55 -22.25
CA GLN A 199 -22.30 -3.88 -22.08
C GLN A 199 -22.57 -4.40 -20.66
N LEU A 200 -22.99 -5.67 -20.55
CA LEU A 200 -23.19 -6.35 -19.27
C LEU A 200 -22.15 -7.47 -19.14
N ILE A 201 -21.31 -7.39 -18.11
CA ILE A 201 -20.38 -8.46 -17.74
C ILE A 201 -20.93 -9.11 -16.47
N LEU A 202 -21.34 -10.37 -16.57
CA LEU A 202 -21.81 -11.14 -15.43
C LEU A 202 -20.63 -11.88 -14.78
N VAL A 203 -20.40 -11.63 -13.49
CA VAL A 203 -19.36 -12.31 -12.70
C VAL A 203 -20.04 -13.20 -11.67
N SER A 204 -19.83 -14.52 -11.78
CA SER A 204 -20.38 -15.52 -10.88
C SER A 204 -19.29 -16.25 -10.12
N GLY A 205 -19.57 -16.59 -8.86
CA GLY A 205 -18.69 -17.42 -8.03
C GLY A 205 -19.40 -17.89 -6.78
N GLY A 206 -18.94 -19.00 -6.20
CA GLY A 206 -19.50 -19.57 -4.97
C GLY A 206 -19.49 -18.60 -3.78
N ALA A 207 -20.21 -18.95 -2.71
CA ALA A 207 -20.10 -18.21 -1.46
C ALA A 207 -18.66 -18.29 -0.92
N GLY A 208 -18.15 -17.18 -0.38
CA GLY A 208 -16.79 -17.13 0.18
C GLY A 208 -15.64 -17.06 -0.83
N THR A 209 -15.88 -17.08 -2.15
CA THR A 209 -14.80 -17.01 -3.16
C THR A 209 -14.17 -15.62 -3.32
N GLY A 210 -14.35 -14.72 -2.35
CA GLY A 210 -13.75 -13.39 -2.34
C GLY A 210 -14.25 -12.42 -3.42
N LYS A 211 -15.52 -12.55 -3.87
CA LYS A 211 -16.13 -11.60 -4.83
C LYS A 211 -16.01 -10.13 -4.40
N THR A 212 -16.13 -9.87 -3.10
CA THR A 212 -15.98 -8.52 -2.52
C THR A 212 -14.59 -7.95 -2.82
N VAL A 213 -13.54 -8.74 -2.63
CA VAL A 213 -12.13 -8.37 -2.92
C VAL A 213 -11.94 -8.11 -4.40
N LEU A 214 -12.45 -9.01 -5.26
CA LEU A 214 -12.38 -8.84 -6.71
C LEU A 214 -13.04 -7.51 -7.15
N LEU A 215 -14.21 -7.19 -6.61
CA LEU A 215 -14.92 -5.94 -6.91
C LEU A 215 -14.17 -4.70 -6.41
N SER A 216 -13.61 -4.71 -5.20
CA SER A 216 -12.78 -3.59 -4.71
C SER A 216 -11.54 -3.39 -5.57
N THR A 217 -10.87 -4.49 -5.98
CA THR A 217 -9.68 -4.41 -6.82
C THR A 217 -10.04 -3.87 -8.20
N LEU A 218 -11.10 -4.38 -8.85
CA LEU A 218 -11.57 -3.86 -10.13
C LEU A 218 -11.92 -2.37 -10.05
N PHE A 219 -12.66 -1.96 -9.02
CA PHE A 219 -13.05 -0.57 -8.83
C PHE A 219 -11.82 0.33 -8.63
N TYR A 220 -10.85 -0.09 -7.81
CA TYR A 220 -9.60 0.64 -7.61
C TYR A 220 -8.77 0.75 -8.90
N GLU A 221 -8.67 -0.33 -9.68
CA GLU A 221 -7.89 -0.35 -10.92
C GLU A 221 -8.52 0.56 -11.98
N LEU A 222 -9.81 0.38 -12.29
CA LEU A 222 -10.51 1.09 -13.37
C LEU A 222 -10.50 2.62 -13.21
N THR A 223 -10.39 3.08 -11.98
CA THR A 223 -10.40 4.51 -11.62
C THR A 223 -9.00 5.08 -11.43
N SER A 224 -7.98 4.23 -11.36
CA SER A 224 -6.61 4.67 -11.16
C SER A 224 -6.05 5.32 -12.43
N LYS A 225 -5.24 6.37 -12.25
CA LYS A 225 -4.50 7.00 -13.37
C LYS A 225 -3.46 6.04 -13.97
N SER A 226 -2.94 5.11 -13.17
CA SER A 226 -2.00 4.08 -13.62
C SER A 226 -2.64 3.16 -14.67
N PHE A 227 -3.86 2.69 -14.40
CA PHE A 227 -4.62 1.88 -15.34
C PHE A 227 -4.86 2.64 -16.64
N ALA A 228 -5.39 3.86 -16.54
CA ALA A 228 -5.67 4.71 -17.68
C ALA A 228 -4.44 4.88 -18.59
N LYS A 229 -3.30 5.25 -17.99
CA LYS A 229 -2.02 5.41 -18.70
C LYS A 229 -1.57 4.10 -19.35
N ALA A 230 -1.66 2.98 -18.65
CA ALA A 230 -1.24 1.66 -19.17
C ALA A 230 -2.09 1.21 -20.36
N THR A 231 -3.38 1.55 -20.36
CA THR A 231 -4.32 1.14 -21.41
C THR A 231 -4.45 2.15 -22.55
N GLY A 232 -3.82 3.32 -22.43
CA GLY A 232 -3.95 4.44 -23.36
C GLY A 232 -5.31 5.15 -23.28
N LEU A 233 -5.98 5.05 -22.14
CA LEU A 233 -7.17 5.84 -21.82
C LEU A 233 -6.68 7.15 -21.18
N GLY A 234 -7.18 8.30 -21.64
CA GLY A 234 -6.61 9.61 -21.26
C GLY A 234 -6.61 9.88 -19.75
N GLU A 235 -7.66 9.45 -19.05
CA GLU A 235 -7.81 9.55 -17.60
C GLU A 235 -8.50 8.30 -17.02
N GLY A 236 -8.49 8.18 -15.68
CA GLY A 236 -9.21 7.12 -14.97
C GLY A 236 -10.71 7.15 -15.29
N LEU A 237 -11.35 5.97 -15.31
CA LEU A 237 -12.76 5.88 -15.67
C LEU A 237 -13.64 6.46 -14.56
N ASN A 238 -14.70 7.16 -14.98
CA ASN A 238 -15.77 7.60 -14.08
C ASN A 238 -16.62 6.39 -13.67
N SER A 239 -16.15 5.68 -12.66
CA SER A 239 -16.70 4.38 -12.22
C SER A 239 -17.57 4.55 -10.98
N TYR A 240 -18.64 3.77 -10.91
CA TYR A 240 -19.57 3.73 -9.77
C TYR A 240 -19.74 2.29 -9.31
N LEU A 241 -19.73 2.06 -8.00
CA LEU A 241 -20.00 0.76 -7.40
C LEU A 241 -21.38 0.78 -6.76
N LEU A 242 -22.33 0.03 -7.33
CA LEU A 242 -23.68 -0.13 -6.81
C LEU A 242 -23.73 -1.36 -5.92
N VAL A 243 -24.14 -1.18 -4.66
CA VAL A 243 -24.11 -2.24 -3.65
C VAL A 243 -25.45 -2.26 -2.93
N ASN A 244 -26.09 -3.43 -2.88
CA ASN A 244 -27.43 -3.58 -2.33
C ASN A 244 -27.46 -3.76 -0.80
N HIS A 245 -26.31 -3.71 -0.11
CA HIS A 245 -26.19 -4.02 1.31
C HIS A 245 -25.39 -2.95 2.05
N ASP A 246 -26.01 -2.27 3.01
CA ASP A 246 -25.45 -1.09 3.70
C ASP A 246 -24.10 -1.35 4.38
N GLN A 247 -23.94 -2.54 4.99
CA GLN A 247 -22.66 -2.90 5.60
C GLN A 247 -21.54 -3.00 4.57
N GLN A 248 -21.82 -3.51 3.35
CA GLN A 248 -20.82 -3.59 2.29
C GLN A 248 -20.53 -2.19 1.72
N VAL A 249 -21.55 -1.34 1.59
CA VAL A 249 -21.36 0.08 1.22
C VAL A 249 -20.37 0.75 2.19
N THR A 250 -20.58 0.57 3.49
CA THR A 250 -19.69 1.14 4.53
C THR A 250 -18.24 0.69 4.35
N VAL A 251 -18.03 -0.60 4.05
CA VAL A 251 -16.68 -1.16 3.81
C VAL A 251 -16.03 -0.54 2.57
N TYR A 252 -16.74 -0.49 1.45
CA TYR A 252 -16.22 0.12 0.22
C TYR A 252 -15.94 1.62 0.40
N GLU A 253 -16.77 2.34 1.13
CA GLU A 253 -16.52 3.74 1.47
C GLU A 253 -15.26 3.92 2.32
N GLN A 254 -15.02 3.05 3.31
CA GLN A 254 -13.82 3.12 4.14
C GLN A 254 -12.55 2.85 3.33
N VAL A 255 -12.59 1.84 2.44
CA VAL A 255 -11.50 1.56 1.49
C VAL A 255 -11.25 2.76 0.59
N ALA A 256 -12.30 3.34 0.01
CA ALA A 256 -12.20 4.49 -0.87
C ALA A 256 -11.65 5.72 -0.12
N LYS A 257 -12.18 6.06 1.05
CA LYS A 257 -11.69 7.21 1.85
C LYS A 257 -10.18 7.10 2.12
N LYS A 258 -9.68 5.93 2.52
CA LYS A 258 -8.24 5.76 2.84
C LYS A 258 -7.31 5.84 1.62
N THR A 259 -7.73 5.30 0.47
CA THR A 259 -6.92 5.24 -0.76
C THR A 259 -7.05 6.47 -1.65
N TRP A 260 -8.23 7.09 -1.69
CA TRP A 260 -8.60 8.05 -2.72
C TRP A 260 -8.44 9.51 -2.33
N HIS A 261 -8.31 9.81 -1.03
CA HIS A 261 -7.79 11.11 -0.60
C HIS A 261 -6.36 11.36 -1.12
N TRP A 262 -5.68 10.30 -1.57
CA TRP A 262 -4.37 10.34 -2.19
C TRP A 262 -4.42 10.29 -3.73
N SER A 263 -5.63 10.22 -4.31
CA SER A 263 -5.93 10.16 -5.73
C SER A 263 -6.76 11.38 -6.18
N GLY A 264 -6.14 12.56 -6.16
CA GLY A 264 -6.59 13.72 -6.93
C GLY A 264 -6.02 15.05 -6.42
N PRO A 265 -5.99 16.11 -7.25
CA PRO A 265 -5.70 16.15 -8.68
C PRO A 265 -4.25 15.76 -9.00
#